data_AF-A0AB36FSG0-F1
#
_entry.id   AF-A0AB36FSG0-F1
#
_cell.length_a   1.000
_cell.length_b   1.000
_cell.length_c   1.000
_cell.angle_alpha   90.00
_cell.angle_beta   90.00
_cell.angle_gamma   90.00
#
_symmetry.space_group_name_H-M   'P 1'
#
loop_
_entity.id
_entity.type
_entity.pdbx_description
1 polymer ?
#
loop_
_entity_poly.entity_id
_entity_poly.type
_entity_poly.pdbx_seq_one_letter_code
_entity_poly.pdbx_strand_id
1 'polypeptide(L)'
;MLGLILLWIAISPKRVADIKLMGTVFLLGTVVDALLTLSGLFIFNETETLVSFWPIPIWLSLLWAAFAGTVYHSLTAFNGRMAVAAVAGAIFAPLSYIAGAKFGAVELGASVVLSYIFIALVWSVIFPLCFYLSNRFEAKQAQA
;
A
#
# COMPACT_ATOMS: atom_id res chain seq x y z
N MET A 1 -5.92 -12.25 7.27
CA MET A 1 -5.84 -10.82 6.90
C MET A 1 -7.21 -10.18 6.74
N LEU A 2 -8.08 -10.69 5.85
CA LEU A 2 -9.43 -10.12 5.64
C LEU A 2 -10.24 -9.97 6.93
N GLY A 3 -10.26 -11.00 7.79
CA GLY A 3 -10.96 -10.93 9.09
C GLY A 3 -10.46 -9.82 10.01
N LEU A 4 -9.16 -9.49 9.97
CA LEU A 4 -8.60 -8.38 10.75
C LEU A 4 -9.01 -7.03 10.17
N ILE A 5 -9.09 -6.90 8.84
CA ILE A 5 -9.59 -5.68 8.18
C ILE A 5 -11.07 -5.45 8.51
N LEU A 6 -11.88 -6.52 8.46
CA LEU A 6 -13.30 -6.44 8.82
C LEU A 6 -13.49 -6.06 10.29
N LEU A 7 -12.71 -6.66 11.19
CA LEU A 7 -12.71 -6.31 12.61
C LEU A 7 -12.26 -4.87 12.85
N TRP A 8 -11.20 -4.43 12.15
CA TRP A 8 -10.71 -3.05 12.20
C TRP A 8 -11.80 -2.05 11.78
N ILE A 9 -12.46 -2.29 10.66
CA ILE A 9 -13.58 -1.46 10.19
C ILE A 9 -14.73 -1.48 11.19
N ALA A 10 -15.02 -2.64 11.81
CA ALA A 10 -16.07 -2.77 12.81
C ALA A 10 -15.76 -2.03 14.13
N ILE A 11 -14.50 -1.75 14.44
CA ILE A 11 -14.09 -1.01 15.64
C ILE A 11 -13.83 0.46 15.35
N SER A 12 -13.40 0.80 14.13
CA SER A 12 -12.98 2.16 13.79
C SER A 12 -14.07 3.21 14.07
N PRO A 13 -13.71 4.36 14.67
CA PRO A 13 -14.60 5.51 14.76
C PRO A 13 -14.89 6.17 13.40
N LYS A 14 -14.01 5.98 12.40
CA LYS A 14 -14.06 6.63 11.08
C LYS A 14 -14.39 5.63 9.95
N ARG A 15 -15.27 4.67 10.22
CA ARG A 15 -15.57 3.52 9.33
C ARG A 15 -15.77 3.89 7.87
N VAL A 16 -16.57 4.91 7.59
CA VAL A 16 -16.88 5.31 6.21
C VAL A 16 -15.66 5.88 5.49
N ALA A 17 -14.84 6.67 6.17
CA ALA A 17 -13.58 7.18 5.64
C ALA A 17 -12.57 6.06 5.42
N ASP A 18 -12.43 5.16 6.41
CA ASP A 18 -11.57 3.98 6.31
C ASP A 18 -11.99 3.09 5.13
N ILE A 19 -13.27 2.73 4.98
CA ILE A 19 -13.74 1.89 3.87
C ILE A 19 -13.41 2.54 2.51
N LYS A 20 -13.66 3.84 2.34
CA LYS A 20 -13.37 4.56 1.09
C LYS A 20 -11.88 4.56 0.79
N LEU A 21 -11.04 4.87 1.78
CA LEU A 21 -9.60 4.92 1.61
C LEU A 21 -9.01 3.53 1.39
N MET A 22 -9.39 2.54 2.20
CA MET A 22 -8.98 1.14 2.06
C MET A 22 -9.33 0.59 0.68
N GLY A 23 -10.56 0.80 0.20
CA GLY A 23 -10.96 0.34 -1.13
C GLY A 23 -10.17 1.03 -2.25
N THR A 24 -9.94 2.34 -2.13
CA THR A 24 -9.17 3.11 -3.13
C THR A 24 -7.72 2.66 -3.17
N VAL A 25 -7.08 2.52 -2.00
CA VAL A 25 -5.67 2.14 -1.89
C VAL A 25 -5.46 0.66 -2.21
N PHE A 26 -6.43 -0.22 -1.92
CA PHE A 26 -6.43 -1.61 -2.38
C PHE A 26 -6.31 -1.70 -3.90
N LEU A 27 -7.16 -0.96 -4.63
CA LEU A 27 -7.13 -0.96 -6.10
C LEU A 27 -5.86 -0.32 -6.63
N LEU A 28 -5.49 0.86 -6.12
CA LEU A 28 -4.27 1.57 -6.51
C LEU A 28 -3.03 0.70 -6.31
N GLY A 29 -2.89 0.13 -5.11
CA GLY A 29 -1.77 -0.73 -4.75
C GLY A 29 -1.69 -2.00 -5.58
N THR A 30 -2.84 -2.62 -5.86
CA THR A 30 -2.89 -3.77 -6.78
C THR A 30 -2.38 -3.41 -8.17
N VAL A 31 -2.79 -2.26 -8.70
CA VAL A 31 -2.31 -1.79 -10.02
C VAL A 31 -0.81 -1.51 -9.97
N VAL A 32 -0.31 -0.84 -8.93
CA VAL A 32 1.11 -0.54 -8.77
C VAL A 32 1.93 -1.82 -8.72
N ASP A 33 1.59 -2.76 -7.86
CA ASP A 33 2.36 -4.00 -7.71
C ASP A 33 2.22 -4.91 -8.93
N ALA A 34 1.06 -4.92 -9.60
CA ALA A 34 0.90 -5.60 -10.87
C ALA A 34 1.84 -5.01 -11.95
N LEU A 35 1.97 -3.69 -12.04
CA LEU A 35 2.93 -3.06 -12.97
C LEU A 35 4.39 -3.39 -12.61
N LEU A 36 4.71 -3.46 -11.31
CA LEU A 36 6.04 -3.87 -10.86
C LEU A 36 6.31 -5.35 -11.17
N THR A 37 5.30 -6.22 -11.08
CA THR A 37 5.38 -7.61 -11.52
C THR A 37 5.53 -7.73 -13.04
N LEU A 38 4.73 -6.99 -13.81
CA LEU A 38 4.80 -6.98 -15.28
C LEU A 38 6.14 -6.44 -15.80
N SER A 39 6.77 -5.52 -15.08
CA SER A 39 8.12 -5.03 -15.43
C SER A 39 9.23 -6.03 -15.07
N GLY A 40 8.90 -7.12 -14.38
CA GLY A 40 9.87 -8.12 -13.89
C GLY A 40 10.58 -7.70 -12.61
N LEU A 41 10.21 -6.59 -11.98
CA LEU A 41 10.81 -6.17 -10.71
C LEU A 41 10.38 -7.08 -9.57
N PHE A 42 9.10 -7.46 -9.52
CA PHE A 42 8.57 -8.44 -8.57
C PHE A 42 8.24 -9.76 -9.27
N ILE A 43 8.73 -10.85 -8.70
CA ILE A 43 8.47 -12.20 -9.19
C ILE A 43 7.75 -12.97 -8.07
N PHE A 44 6.60 -13.54 -8.42
CA PHE A 44 5.79 -14.37 -7.52
C PHE A 44 5.63 -15.76 -8.14
N ASN A 45 5.74 -16.79 -7.31
CA ASN A 45 5.54 -18.17 -7.74
C ASN A 45 4.05 -18.48 -7.89
N GLU A 46 3.70 -19.41 -8.79
CA GLU A 46 2.29 -19.77 -9.01
C GLU A 46 1.62 -20.32 -7.75
N THR A 47 2.37 -20.92 -6.83
CA THR A 47 1.86 -21.39 -5.53
C THR A 47 1.34 -20.27 -4.63
N GLU A 48 1.76 -19.03 -4.86
CA GLU A 48 1.30 -17.84 -4.13
C GLU A 48 -0.04 -17.30 -4.68
N THR A 49 -0.48 -17.79 -5.84
CA THR A 49 -1.70 -17.33 -6.52
C THR A 49 -2.94 -18.06 -6.01
N LEU A 50 -3.57 -17.51 -4.97
CA LEU A 50 -4.83 -18.04 -4.43
C LEU A 50 -6.05 -17.77 -5.35
N VAL A 51 -5.98 -16.75 -6.19
CA VAL A 51 -7.07 -16.30 -7.06
C VAL A 51 -6.52 -16.16 -8.49
N SER A 52 -6.79 -17.14 -9.35
CA SER A 52 -6.12 -17.25 -10.66
C SER A 52 -6.31 -16.07 -11.62
N PHE A 53 -7.39 -15.29 -11.48
CA PHE A 53 -7.63 -14.11 -12.32
C PHE A 53 -7.07 -12.81 -11.73
N TRP A 54 -6.52 -12.85 -10.50
CA TRP A 54 -5.99 -11.67 -9.82
C TRP A 54 -4.50 -11.50 -10.18
N PRO A 55 -4.02 -10.27 -10.49
CA PRO A 55 -2.72 -10.08 -11.12
C PRO A 55 -1.50 -10.26 -10.20
N ILE A 56 -1.71 -10.26 -8.88
CA ILE A 56 -0.69 -10.45 -7.83
C ILE A 56 -1.26 -11.37 -6.74
N PRO A 57 -0.48 -11.88 -5.78
CA PRO A 57 -1.07 -12.60 -4.64
C PRO A 57 -2.08 -11.73 -3.88
N ILE A 58 -3.30 -12.23 -3.64
CA ILE A 58 -4.39 -11.44 -3.04
C ILE A 58 -4.05 -10.88 -1.66
N TRP A 59 -3.16 -11.56 -0.92
CA TRP A 59 -2.71 -11.08 0.39
C TRP A 59 -1.96 -9.75 0.29
N LEU A 60 -1.27 -9.48 -0.82
CA LEU A 60 -0.53 -8.24 -1.04
C LEU A 60 -1.50 -7.08 -1.30
N SER A 61 -2.55 -7.30 -2.09
CA SER A 61 -3.64 -6.32 -2.22
C SER A 61 -4.32 -6.03 -0.88
N LEU A 62 -4.56 -7.06 -0.06
CA LEU A 62 -5.11 -6.87 1.28
C LEU A 62 -4.14 -6.12 2.21
N LEU A 63 -2.83 -6.22 2.00
CA LEU A 63 -1.82 -5.42 2.70
C LEU A 63 -1.94 -3.94 2.40
N TRP A 64 -2.21 -3.57 1.14
CA TRP A 64 -2.53 -2.19 0.78
C TRP A 64 -3.78 -1.65 1.49
N ALA A 65 -4.84 -2.45 1.58
CA ALA A 65 -6.03 -2.08 2.35
C ALA A 65 -5.70 -1.92 3.85
N ALA A 66 -4.98 -2.86 4.45
CA ALA A 66 -4.61 -2.78 5.86
C ALA A 66 -3.74 -1.54 6.15
N PHE A 67 -2.78 -1.26 5.29
CA PHE A 67 -1.94 -0.07 5.35
C PHE A 67 -2.77 1.22 5.30
N ALA A 68 -3.73 1.32 4.38
CA ALA A 68 -4.63 2.47 4.30
C ALA A 68 -5.41 2.71 5.59
N GLY A 69 -5.76 1.64 6.32
CA GLY A 69 -6.39 1.71 7.64
C GLY A 69 -5.54 2.41 8.71
N THR A 70 -4.23 2.57 8.50
CA THR A 70 -3.35 3.26 9.44
C THR A 70 -3.27 4.77 9.19
N VAL A 71 -3.68 5.23 8.01
CA VAL A 71 -3.48 6.61 7.53
C VAL A 71 -4.24 7.63 8.39
N TYR A 72 -5.50 7.35 8.74
CA TYR A 72 -6.32 8.24 9.56
C TYR A 72 -5.99 8.20 11.05
N HIS A 73 -5.23 7.21 11.51
CA HIS A 73 -5.09 6.89 12.93
C HIS A 73 -3.64 6.98 13.41
N SER A 74 -2.76 6.10 12.94
CA SER A 74 -1.39 5.99 13.44
C SER A 74 -0.38 6.84 12.66
N LEU A 75 -0.70 7.21 11.42
CA LEU A 75 0.20 7.97 10.53
C LEU A 75 -0.14 9.45 10.40
N THR A 76 -0.95 9.99 11.32
CA THR A 76 -1.39 11.40 11.30
C THR A 76 -0.24 12.40 11.35
N ALA A 77 0.95 12.01 11.83
CA ALA A 77 2.15 12.84 11.85
C ALA A 77 2.63 13.29 10.45
N PHE A 78 2.25 12.56 9.39
CA PHE A 78 2.56 12.89 8.00
C PHE A 78 1.44 13.71 7.32
N ASN A 79 0.28 13.83 7.97
CA ASN A 79 -0.86 14.53 7.40
C ASN A 79 -0.53 16.02 7.17
N GLY A 80 -0.83 16.53 5.98
CA GLY A 80 -0.48 17.89 5.56
C GLY A 80 1.02 18.14 5.29
N ARG A 81 1.90 17.13 5.46
CA ARG A 81 3.36 17.26 5.31
C ARG A 81 3.86 16.40 4.15
N MET A 82 3.43 16.74 2.94
CA MET A 82 3.67 15.94 1.72
C MET A 82 5.15 15.64 1.46
N ALA A 83 6.05 16.60 1.65
CA ALA A 83 7.48 16.38 1.45
C ALA A 83 8.06 15.37 2.45
N VAL A 84 7.64 15.43 3.71
CA VAL A 84 8.09 14.47 4.75
C VAL A 84 7.54 13.08 4.45
N ALA A 85 6.27 13.00 4.02
CA ALA A 85 5.68 11.73 3.56
C ALA A 85 6.44 11.17 2.35
N ALA A 86 6.77 11.98 1.34
CA ALA A 86 7.53 11.54 0.18
C ALA A 86 8.89 10.94 0.57
N VAL A 87 9.65 11.63 1.43
CA VAL A 87 10.94 11.14 1.92
C VAL A 87 10.78 9.87 2.74
N ALA A 88 9.79 9.81 3.63
CA ALA A 88 9.53 8.61 4.42
C ALA A 88 9.15 7.41 3.54
N GLY A 89 8.31 7.62 2.52
CA GLY A 89 7.95 6.57 1.56
C GLY A 89 9.17 6.07 0.78
N ALA A 90 10.03 6.98 0.34
CA ALA A 90 11.25 6.66 -0.39
C ALA A 90 12.29 5.88 0.44
N ILE A 91 12.21 5.93 1.77
CA ILE A 91 13.14 5.24 2.67
C ILE A 91 12.53 3.94 3.18
N PHE A 92 11.37 4.02 3.85
CA PHE A 92 10.84 2.90 4.61
C PHE A 92 10.17 1.84 3.73
N ALA A 93 9.53 2.23 2.63
CA ALA A 93 8.89 1.25 1.77
C ALA A 93 9.89 0.32 1.08
N PRO A 94 10.96 0.80 0.40
CA PRO A 94 11.99 -0.09 -0.16
C PRO A 94 12.59 -1.05 0.86
N LEU A 95 12.86 -0.58 2.08
CA LEU A 95 13.36 -1.42 3.16
C LEU A 95 12.38 -2.53 3.53
N SER A 96 11.08 -2.23 3.58
CA SER A 96 10.02 -3.23 3.82
C SER A 96 9.93 -4.27 2.70
N TYR A 97 10.04 -3.87 1.44
CA TYR A 97 10.01 -4.81 0.30
C TYR A 97 11.25 -5.69 0.25
N ILE A 98 12.43 -5.13 0.52
CA ILE A 98 13.68 -5.90 0.62
C ILE A 98 13.60 -6.89 1.79
N ALA A 99 13.02 -6.49 2.92
CA ALA A 99 12.78 -7.41 4.04
C ALA A 99 11.82 -8.54 3.62
N GLY A 100 10.70 -8.22 2.97
CA GLY A 100 9.77 -9.20 2.42
C GLY A 100 10.46 -10.19 1.47
N ALA A 101 11.35 -9.71 0.61
CA ALA A 101 12.13 -10.56 -0.28
C ALA A 101 13.09 -11.49 0.47
N LYS A 102 13.73 -11.01 1.53
CA LYS A 102 14.58 -11.85 2.41
C LYS A 102 13.79 -12.90 3.18
N PHE A 103 12.50 -12.68 3.43
CA PHE A 103 11.59 -13.66 4.03
C PHE A 103 10.93 -14.58 3.00
N GLY A 104 11.27 -14.48 1.72
CA GLY A 104 10.72 -15.31 0.65
C GLY A 104 9.30 -14.94 0.22
N ALA A 105 8.80 -13.76 0.60
CA ALA A 105 7.44 -13.32 0.22
C ALA A 105 7.35 -12.82 -1.23
N VAL A 106 8.47 -12.41 -1.81
CA VAL A 106 8.59 -11.93 -3.20
C VAL A 106 10.05 -12.09 -3.65
N GLU A 107 10.28 -12.45 -4.90
CA GLU A 107 11.61 -12.41 -5.49
C GLU A 107 11.82 -11.07 -6.22
N LEU A 108 12.98 -10.44 -6.03
CA LEU A 108 13.36 -9.22 -6.74
C LEU A 108 14.09 -9.59 -8.02
N GLY A 109 13.50 -9.32 -9.18
CA GLY A 109 14.07 -9.67 -10.48
C GLY A 109 15.21 -8.76 -10.95
N ALA A 110 15.51 -7.70 -10.20
CA ALA A 110 16.63 -6.80 -10.43
C ALA A 110 17.59 -6.78 -9.22
N SER A 111 18.75 -6.13 -9.37
CA SER A 111 19.67 -5.93 -8.25
C SER A 111 18.97 -5.20 -7.09
N VAL A 112 19.41 -5.45 -5.86
CA VAL A 112 18.83 -4.83 -4.65
C VAL A 112 18.84 -3.30 -4.75
N VAL A 113 19.92 -2.73 -5.30
CA VAL A 113 20.06 -1.27 -5.48
C VAL A 113 19.03 -0.73 -6.48
N LEU A 114 18.87 -1.41 -7.63
CA LEU A 114 17.92 -0.96 -8.65
C LEU A 114 16.49 -1.10 -8.16
N SER A 115 16.17 -2.22 -7.50
CA SER A 115 14.89 -2.45 -6.85
C SER A 115 14.59 -1.39 -5.81
N TYR A 116 15.58 -1.05 -4.97
CA TYR A 116 15.44 0.04 -3.99
C TYR A 116 15.06 1.35 -4.67
N ILE A 117 15.79 1.75 -5.72
CA ILE A 117 15.55 3.02 -6.42
C ILE A 117 14.15 3.06 -7.02
N PHE A 118 13.71 2.02 -7.72
CA PHE A 118 12.37 1.99 -8.32
C PHE A 118 11.27 2.03 -7.27
N ILE A 119 11.38 1.21 -6.22
CA ILE A 119 10.40 1.19 -5.14
C ILE A 119 10.38 2.54 -4.42
N ALA A 120 11.54 3.18 -4.23
CA ALA A 120 11.65 4.49 -3.60
C ALA A 120 10.93 5.56 -4.42
N LEU A 121 11.13 5.58 -5.74
CA LEU A 121 10.45 6.50 -6.65
C LEU A 121 8.94 6.33 -6.60
N VAL A 122 8.45 5.08 -6.71
CA VAL A 122 7.02 4.77 -6.63
C VAL A 122 6.44 5.24 -5.29
N TRP A 123 7.05 4.85 -4.18
CA TRP A 123 6.52 5.17 -2.85
C TRP A 123 6.70 6.61 -2.42
N SER A 124 7.66 7.35 -3.01
CA SER A 124 7.76 8.80 -2.83
C SER A 124 6.53 9.55 -3.33
N VAL A 125 5.78 8.95 -4.26
CA VAL A 125 4.53 9.51 -4.79
C VAL A 125 3.32 8.88 -4.11
N ILE A 126 3.30 7.55 -3.97
CA ILE A 126 2.13 6.85 -3.44
C ILE A 126 1.87 7.20 -1.97
N PHE A 127 2.92 7.31 -1.14
CA PHE A 127 2.71 7.59 0.27
C PHE A 127 2.08 8.97 0.53
N PRO A 128 2.58 10.11 -0.02
CA PRO A 128 1.88 11.38 0.10
C PRO A 128 0.51 11.39 -0.57
N LEU A 129 0.32 10.64 -1.67
CA LEU A 129 -0.99 10.52 -2.32
C LEU A 129 -2.04 9.90 -1.39
N CYS A 130 -1.68 8.94 -0.54
CA CYS A 130 -2.59 8.39 0.47
C CYS A 130 -3.13 9.47 1.41
N PHE A 131 -2.28 10.40 1.88
CA PHE A 131 -2.72 11.51 2.74
C PHE A 131 -3.51 12.57 1.98
N TYR A 132 -3.21 12.79 0.70
CA TYR A 132 -4.01 13.65 -0.16
C TYR A 132 -5.44 13.11 -0.30
N LEU A 133 -5.58 11.82 -0.63
CA LEU A 133 -6.86 11.14 -0.76
C LEU A 133 -7.62 11.11 0.57
N SER A 134 -6.90 10.87 1.68
CA SER A 134 -7.50 10.81 3.01
C SER A 134 -8.17 12.14 3.37
N ASN A 135 -7.46 13.26 3.16
CA ASN A 135 -7.99 14.61 3.39
C ASN A 135 -9.17 14.93 2.47
N ARG A 136 -9.10 14.51 1.20
CA ARG A 136 -10.19 14.74 0.24
C ARG A 136 -11.47 13.98 0.62
N PHE A 137 -11.34 12.75 1.12
CA PHE A 137 -12.48 11.96 1.56
C PHE A 137 -13.09 12.45 2.87
N GLU A 138 -12.29 12.94 3.81
CA GLU A 138 -12.80 13.59 5.03
C GLU A 138 -13.53 14.90 4.71
N ALA A 139 -12.95 15.77 3.87
CA ALA A 139 -13.59 17.03 3.47
C ALA A 139 -14.96 16.79 2.81
N LYS A 140 -15.09 15.77 1.96
CA LYS A 140 -16.37 15.39 1.35
C LYS A 140 -17.38 14.83 2.36
N GLN A 141 -16.92 14.20 3.44
CA GLN A 141 -17.82 13.68 4.48
C GLN A 141 -18.31 14.78 5.42
N ALA A 142 -17.49 15.79 5.72
CA ALA A 142 -17.91 16.93 6.52
C ALA A 142 -18.96 17.83 5.81
N GLN A 143 -19.15 17.65 4.50
CA GLN A 143 -20.08 18.42 3.66
C GLN A 143 -21.39 17.67 3.35
N ALA A 144 -21.51 16.40 3.74
CA ALA A 144 -22.66 15.52 3.47
C ALA A 144 -23.45 15.25 4.75
#